data_AF-W6RGJ7-F1
#
_entry.id   AF-W6RGJ7-F1
#
_cell.length_a   1.000
_cell.length_b   1.000
_cell.length_c   1.000
_cell.angle_alpha   90.00
_cell.angle_beta   90.00
_cell.angle_gamma   90.00
#
_symmetry.space_group_name_H-M   'P 1'
#
loop_
_entity.id
_entity.type
_entity.pdbx_description
1 polymer ?
#
loop_
_entity_poly.entity_id
_entity_poly.type
_entity_poly.pdbx_seq_one_letter_code
_entity_poly.pdbx_strand_id
1 'polypeptide(L)'
;MIAVPESLPDDPILLKHLLLLASEQAAAKDARIEQLQEQVALLRHKLFSPKSERSPEDADSPQLAMFNEVEELIEAPAAEPAEAEEVVAPVKHRGKRKPLPANLPRVEVIHELPEHERTCACGACKQVIGEETSEQLEIIPMQVRVIRHIRKTYACKACETAAVTADKPAQLIEKSLASPSVLAILLTTKYADGIPLYRFENARHKFVEAQKVQPKGKTGRADVALSLINKLYGIERDLKDADHNERLDVRQQRSQPLLDQLKAWLDKTQPQVAGQTALGKAVNYLASNWSRLVRYIEGGHLPIDNNRAENAIRPFVIGRKNWLFSDTPKGATASAQIYSLIETAKANGQEPYAWLRHILERLPTASSVEDYEAATHRVQQAIAL
;
A
#
# COMPACT_ATOMS: atom_id res chain seq x y z
N MET A 1 -17.73 33.92 15.36
CA MET A 1 -16.97 35.18 15.31
C MET A 1 -17.60 36.13 16.32
N ILE A 2 -16.87 36.57 17.34
CA ILE A 2 -17.35 37.60 18.26
C ILE A 2 -17.29 38.91 17.46
N ALA A 3 -18.43 39.53 17.20
CA ALA A 3 -18.46 40.88 16.64
C ALA A 3 -17.94 41.80 17.75
N VAL A 4 -16.67 42.18 17.67
CA VAL A 4 -16.12 43.22 18.54
C VAL A 4 -16.65 44.54 17.99
N PRO A 5 -17.44 45.31 18.76
CA PRO A 5 -17.89 46.63 18.31
C PRO A 5 -16.68 47.52 18.04
N GLU A 6 -16.67 48.22 16.90
CA GLU A 6 -15.53 49.01 16.41
C GLU A 6 -15.14 50.19 17.34
N SER A 7 -15.99 50.54 18.31
CA SER A 7 -15.69 51.52 19.34
C SER A 7 -16.04 50.97 20.73
N LEU A 8 -15.03 50.83 21.59
CA LEU A 8 -15.22 50.54 23.01
C LEU A 8 -15.70 51.81 23.73
N PRO A 9 -16.63 51.72 24.69
CA PRO A 9 -17.04 52.88 25.48
C PRO A 9 -15.90 53.40 26.37
N ASP A 10 -15.74 54.74 26.46
CA ASP A 10 -14.72 55.39 27.30
C ASP A 10 -15.06 55.42 28.81
N ASP A 11 -16.25 54.96 29.19
CA ASP A 11 -16.65 54.84 30.59
C ASP A 11 -16.02 53.59 31.24
N PRO A 12 -15.13 53.75 32.25
CA PRO A 12 -14.45 52.63 32.90
C PRO A 12 -15.41 51.68 33.63
N ILE A 13 -16.61 52.12 34.01
CA ILE A 13 -17.60 51.26 34.66
C ILE A 13 -18.23 50.31 33.62
N LEU A 14 -18.64 50.87 32.48
CA LEU A 14 -19.23 50.12 31.38
C LEU A 14 -18.23 49.10 30.79
N LEU A 15 -16.95 49.48 30.70
CA LEU A 15 -15.88 48.60 30.22
C LEU A 15 -15.63 47.41 31.15
N LYS A 16 -15.64 47.62 32.48
CA LYS A 16 -15.54 46.55 33.48
C LYS A 16 -16.69 45.57 33.39
N HIS A 17 -17.91 46.06 33.16
CA HIS A 17 -19.09 45.22 33.01
C HIS A 17 -19.02 44.36 31.72
N LEU A 18 -18.56 44.93 30.60
CA LEU A 18 -18.35 44.19 29.36
C LEU A 18 -17.27 43.09 29.50
N LEU A 19 -16.20 43.36 30.24
CA LEU A 19 -15.15 42.36 30.52
C LEU A 19 -15.68 41.18 31.35
N LEU A 20 -16.50 41.45 32.36
CA LEU A 20 -17.15 40.40 33.16
C LEU A 20 -18.05 39.51 32.28
N LEU A 21 -18.91 40.12 31.46
CA LEU A 21 -19.77 39.38 30.53
C LEU A 21 -18.97 38.55 29.50
N ALA A 22 -17.88 39.11 28.97
CA ALA A 22 -17.01 38.39 28.05
C ALA A 22 -16.31 37.20 28.72
N SER A 23 -15.87 37.36 29.98
CA SER A 23 -15.28 36.28 30.78
C SER A 23 -16.29 35.16 31.05
N GLU A 24 -17.53 35.50 31.38
CA GLU A 24 -18.62 34.52 31.57
C GLU A 24 -18.93 33.76 30.27
N GLN A 25 -18.98 34.46 29.13
CA GLN A 25 -19.19 33.83 27.82
C GLN A 25 -18.02 32.95 27.38
N ALA A 26 -16.78 33.32 27.74
CA ALA A 26 -15.60 32.50 27.48
C ALA A 26 -15.69 31.19 28.29
N ALA A 27 -15.98 31.28 29.60
CA ALA A 27 -16.17 30.12 30.46
C ALA A 27 -17.28 29.18 29.96
N ALA A 28 -18.40 29.74 29.49
CA ALA A 28 -19.50 28.95 28.91
C ALA A 28 -19.10 28.21 27.62
N LYS A 29 -18.25 28.83 26.78
CA LYS A 29 -17.73 28.19 25.56
C LYS A 29 -16.72 27.10 25.90
N ASP A 30 -15.85 27.32 26.88
CA ASP A 30 -14.86 26.33 27.32
C ASP A 30 -15.56 25.08 27.87
N ALA A 31 -16.59 25.24 28.70
CA ALA A 31 -17.41 24.13 29.17
C ALA A 31 -18.09 23.36 28.01
N ARG A 32 -18.53 24.06 26.96
CA ARG A 32 -19.12 23.43 25.77
C ARG A 32 -18.07 22.66 24.94
N ILE A 33 -16.84 23.18 24.85
CA ILE A 33 -15.73 22.52 24.17
C ILE A 33 -15.39 21.21 24.91
N GLU A 34 -15.29 21.25 26.24
CA GLU A 34 -15.03 20.06 27.06
C GLU A 34 -16.10 18.99 26.84
N GLN A 35 -17.38 19.38 26.90
CA GLN A 35 -18.50 18.47 26.64
C GLN A 35 -18.44 17.83 25.23
N LEU A 36 -18.05 18.60 24.21
CA LEU A 36 -17.90 18.09 22.85
C LEU A 36 -16.69 17.15 22.73
N GLN A 37 -15.59 17.45 23.41
CA GLN A 37 -14.40 16.60 23.45
C GLN A 37 -14.72 15.25 24.10
N GLU A 38 -15.50 15.22 25.19
CA GLU A 38 -15.97 13.98 25.83
C GLU A 38 -16.86 13.16 24.88
N GLN A 39 -17.80 13.80 24.17
CA GLN A 39 -18.65 13.11 23.19
C GLN A 39 -17.83 12.49 22.05
N VAL A 40 -16.81 13.22 21.57
CA VAL A 40 -15.89 12.71 20.54
C VAL A 40 -15.06 11.55 21.07
N ALA A 41 -14.58 11.62 22.32
CA ALA A 41 -13.84 10.53 22.96
C ALA A 41 -14.71 9.26 23.10
N LEU A 42 -15.97 9.42 23.52
CA LEU A 42 -16.95 8.34 23.63
C LEU A 42 -17.24 7.69 22.27
N LEU A 43 -17.47 8.48 21.22
CA LEU A 43 -17.72 7.96 19.87
C LEU A 43 -16.50 7.22 19.32
N ARG A 44 -15.29 7.74 19.54
CA ARG A 44 -14.04 7.05 19.18
C ARG A 44 -13.92 5.72 19.93
N HIS A 45 -14.21 5.69 21.22
CA HIS A 45 -14.20 4.46 22.01
C HIS A 45 -15.19 3.43 21.44
N LYS A 46 -16.44 3.83 21.15
CA LYS A 46 -17.45 2.93 20.55
C LYS A 46 -17.04 2.36 19.20
N LEU A 47 -16.45 3.19 18.34
CA LEU A 47 -16.05 2.78 16.99
C LEU A 47 -14.79 1.90 16.99
N PHE A 48 -13.88 2.10 17.96
CA PHE A 48 -12.53 1.54 17.92
C PHE A 48 -12.16 0.64 19.11
N SER A 49 -13.09 0.33 20.03
CA SER A 49 -12.81 -0.59 21.15
C SER A 49 -12.46 -2.01 20.66
N PRO A 50 -11.58 -2.71 21.39
CA PRO A 50 -11.32 -4.14 21.20
C PRO A 50 -12.62 -4.94 21.17
N LYS A 51 -12.68 -6.00 20.35
CA LYS A 51 -13.90 -6.81 20.19
C LYS A 51 -14.40 -7.46 21.49
N SER A 52 -13.52 -7.62 22.47
CA SER A 52 -13.85 -8.10 23.82
C SER A 52 -14.70 -7.12 24.65
N GLU A 53 -14.83 -5.86 24.22
CA GLU A 53 -15.52 -4.79 24.96
C GLU A 53 -16.78 -4.26 24.23
N ARG A 54 -17.15 -4.85 23.08
CA ARG A 54 -18.33 -4.42 22.32
C ARG A 54 -19.61 -5.03 22.90
N SER A 55 -20.63 -4.19 23.12
CA SER A 55 -21.96 -4.68 23.48
C SER A 55 -22.70 -5.20 22.23
N PRO A 56 -23.63 -6.16 22.37
CA PRO A 56 -24.41 -6.69 21.24
C PRO A 56 -25.22 -5.62 20.50
N GLU A 57 -25.52 -4.50 21.17
CA GLU A 57 -26.38 -3.42 20.70
C GLU A 57 -25.65 -2.48 19.72
N ASP A 58 -24.31 -2.47 19.73
CA ASP A 58 -23.47 -1.63 18.87
C ASP A 58 -23.20 -2.25 17.48
N ALA A 59 -23.54 -3.53 17.28
CA ALA A 59 -23.28 -4.28 16.04
C ALA A 59 -24.22 -3.92 14.87
N ASP A 60 -25.42 -3.40 15.16
CA ASP A 60 -26.51 -3.20 14.20
C ASP A 60 -26.64 -1.77 13.64
N SER A 61 -25.64 -0.91 13.84
CA SER A 61 -25.70 0.45 13.27
C SER A 61 -25.56 0.42 11.73
N PRO A 62 -26.52 1.01 10.96
CA PRO A 62 -26.54 0.97 9.50
C PRO A 62 -25.29 1.56 8.82
N GLN A 63 -24.59 2.48 9.49
CA GLN A 63 -23.34 3.07 9.00
C GLN A 63 -22.12 2.14 9.17
N LEU A 64 -22.13 1.24 10.15
CA LEU A 64 -21.04 0.27 10.37
C LEU A 64 -21.13 -0.93 9.42
N ALA A 65 -22.34 -1.33 9.00
CA ALA A 65 -22.56 -2.39 8.02
C ALA A 65 -21.93 -2.08 6.64
N MET A 66 -21.81 -0.80 6.27
CA MET A 66 -21.20 -0.41 4.98
C MET A 66 -19.68 -0.60 4.92
N PHE A 67 -18.98 -0.73 6.06
CA PHE A 67 -17.53 -0.84 6.12
C PHE A 67 -17.02 -2.19 6.66
N ASN A 68 -17.93 -3.08 7.10
CA ASN A 68 -17.60 -4.34 7.78
C ASN A 68 -17.50 -5.59 6.88
N GLU A 69 -17.80 -5.50 5.58
CA GLU A 69 -17.77 -6.69 4.71
C GLU A 69 -16.39 -7.37 4.62
N VAL A 70 -15.31 -6.65 4.91
CA VAL A 70 -13.93 -7.17 4.89
C VAL A 70 -13.51 -7.74 6.25
N GLU A 71 -14.09 -7.27 7.36
CA GLU A 71 -13.72 -7.72 8.70
C GLU A 71 -14.36 -9.07 9.07
N GLU A 72 -15.55 -9.36 8.55
CA GLU A 72 -16.24 -10.66 8.71
C GLU A 72 -15.47 -11.82 8.04
N LEU A 73 -14.58 -11.50 7.09
CA LEU A 73 -13.71 -12.47 6.39
C LEU A 73 -12.38 -12.74 7.11
N ILE A 74 -12.03 -11.95 8.13
CA ILE A 74 -10.70 -12.00 8.78
C ILE A 74 -10.73 -12.76 10.12
N GLU A 75 -11.90 -12.98 10.73
CA GLU A 75 -11.97 -13.68 12.02
C GLU A 75 -12.32 -15.16 11.92
N ALA A 76 -11.27 -15.97 11.88
CA ALA A 76 -11.21 -17.25 12.59
C ALA A 76 -9.89 -17.30 13.39
N PRO A 77 -9.92 -17.60 14.71
CA PRO A 77 -8.74 -17.48 15.57
C PRO A 77 -7.77 -18.64 15.35
N ALA A 78 -6.47 -18.34 15.27
CA ALA A 78 -5.41 -19.32 15.43
C ALA A 78 -5.10 -19.47 16.93
N ALA A 79 -5.19 -20.70 17.42
CA ALA A 79 -4.93 -21.07 18.81
C ALA A 79 -3.45 -20.90 19.20
N GLU A 80 -3.22 -20.43 20.43
CA GLU A 80 -1.93 -20.39 21.11
C GLU A 80 -1.43 -21.78 21.52
N PRO A 81 -0.13 -21.91 21.84
CA PRO A 81 0.19 -22.24 23.23
C PRO A 81 1.41 -21.52 23.85
N ALA A 82 1.17 -21.02 25.06
CA ALA A 82 1.91 -21.13 26.33
C ALA A 82 3.42 -20.79 26.47
N GLU A 83 3.68 -20.05 27.56
CA GLU A 83 4.90 -19.55 28.22
C GLU A 83 5.86 -20.68 28.68
N ALA A 84 7.12 -20.52 29.13
CA ALA A 84 7.85 -19.42 29.77
C ALA A 84 9.39 -19.69 29.72
N GLU A 85 10.21 -18.63 29.85
CA GLU A 85 11.17 -18.40 30.97
C GLU A 85 12.23 -17.35 30.59
N GLU A 86 12.35 -16.32 31.42
CA GLU A 86 13.42 -15.33 31.38
C GLU A 86 14.70 -15.90 32.03
N VAL A 87 15.81 -15.83 31.30
CA VAL A 87 17.15 -15.93 31.89
C VAL A 87 17.99 -14.74 31.42
N VAL A 88 18.38 -13.89 32.36
CA VAL A 88 19.25 -12.74 32.11
C VAL A 88 20.65 -13.23 31.76
N ALA A 89 21.12 -12.93 30.55
CA ALA A 89 22.46 -13.27 30.07
C ALA A 89 23.21 -11.99 29.63
N PRO A 90 24.55 -11.97 29.78
CA PRO A 90 25.37 -10.75 29.78
C PRO A 90 25.45 -10.08 28.41
N VAL A 91 25.72 -8.77 28.40
CA VAL A 91 25.90 -7.96 27.20
C VAL A 91 27.10 -8.49 26.41
N LYS A 92 26.82 -9.25 25.34
CA LYS A 92 27.83 -9.71 24.38
C LYS A 92 28.33 -8.53 23.56
N HIS A 93 29.64 -8.33 23.52
CA HIS A 93 30.26 -7.49 22.49
C HIS A 93 29.77 -7.97 21.12
N ARG A 94 29.22 -7.04 20.32
CA ARG A 94 28.74 -7.32 18.96
C ARG A 94 29.90 -7.90 18.16
N GLY A 95 29.80 -9.20 17.83
CA GLY A 95 30.77 -9.88 16.99
C GLY A 95 30.93 -9.20 15.64
N LYS A 96 32.07 -9.44 14.99
CA LYS A 96 32.32 -9.00 13.60
C LYS A 96 31.15 -9.46 12.71
N ARG A 97 30.59 -8.55 11.91
CA ARG A 97 29.47 -8.86 11.01
C ARG A 97 29.89 -9.96 10.05
N LYS A 98 29.01 -10.95 9.86
CA LYS A 98 29.23 -12.00 8.86
C LYS A 98 29.23 -11.38 7.45
N PRO A 99 30.11 -11.85 6.53
CA PRO A 99 30.12 -11.39 5.14
C PRO A 99 28.83 -11.77 4.42
N LEU A 100 28.51 -11.07 3.33
CA LEU A 100 27.32 -11.36 2.54
C LEU A 100 27.43 -12.76 1.88
N PRO A 101 26.29 -13.47 1.68
CA PRO A 101 26.30 -14.80 1.08
C PRO A 101 27.02 -14.86 -0.27
N ALA A 102 27.83 -15.89 -0.48
CA ALA A 102 28.64 -16.04 -1.69
C ALA A 102 27.80 -16.25 -2.97
N ASN A 103 26.57 -16.74 -2.83
CA ASN A 103 25.65 -17.06 -3.92
C ASN A 103 24.90 -15.85 -4.52
N LEU A 104 25.08 -14.64 -3.98
CA LEU A 104 24.50 -13.42 -4.56
C LEU A 104 25.39 -12.89 -5.70
N PRO A 105 24.81 -12.43 -6.83
CA PRO A 105 25.58 -11.85 -7.93
C PRO A 105 26.24 -10.54 -7.49
N ARG A 106 27.54 -10.38 -7.79
CA ARG A 106 28.32 -9.16 -7.52
C ARG A 106 28.49 -8.37 -8.81
N VAL A 107 28.19 -7.08 -8.76
CA VAL A 107 28.47 -6.14 -9.85
C VAL A 107 29.56 -5.19 -9.36
N GLU A 108 30.70 -5.17 -10.05
CA GLU A 108 31.84 -4.34 -9.70
C GLU A 108 31.67 -2.94 -10.30
N VAL A 109 31.66 -1.92 -9.44
CA VAL A 109 31.67 -0.51 -9.84
C VAL A 109 33.00 0.09 -9.43
N ILE A 110 33.87 0.32 -10.42
CA ILE A 110 35.21 0.88 -10.20
C ILE A 110 35.11 2.40 -10.16
N HIS A 111 35.46 2.99 -9.02
CA HIS A 111 35.51 4.44 -8.84
C HIS A 111 36.94 4.94 -9.02
N GLU A 112 37.27 5.41 -10.22
CA GLU A 112 38.58 6.00 -10.51
C GLU A 112 38.61 7.50 -10.18
N LEU A 113 39.80 8.06 -9.91
CA LEU A 113 39.94 9.51 -9.80
C LEU A 113 39.73 10.18 -11.17
N PRO A 114 39.10 11.37 -11.23
CA PRO A 114 39.06 12.18 -12.45
C PRO A 114 40.47 12.44 -13.00
N GLU A 115 40.64 12.50 -14.32
CA GLU A 115 41.96 12.60 -14.97
C GLU A 115 42.81 13.80 -14.48
N HIS A 116 42.16 14.93 -14.18
CA HIS A 116 42.84 16.12 -13.66
C HIS A 116 43.38 15.96 -12.23
N GLU A 117 42.89 14.99 -11.46
CA GLU A 117 43.35 14.68 -10.10
C GLU A 117 44.41 13.57 -10.04
N ARG A 118 44.60 12.85 -11.16
CA ARG A 118 45.64 11.81 -11.34
C ARG A 118 47.04 12.40 -11.48
N THR A 119 47.14 13.69 -11.82
CA THR A 119 48.42 14.38 -11.94
C THR A 119 48.82 14.95 -10.58
N CYS A 120 50.01 14.58 -10.10
CA CYS A 120 50.57 15.13 -8.87
C CYS A 120 51.13 16.54 -9.12
N ALA A 121 51.26 17.35 -8.08
CA ALA A 121 51.85 18.69 -8.15
C ALA A 121 53.31 18.70 -8.66
N CYS A 122 54.01 17.55 -8.66
CA CYS A 122 55.35 17.39 -9.22
C CYS A 122 55.39 16.92 -10.69
N GLY A 123 54.23 16.78 -11.35
CA GLY A 123 54.13 16.38 -12.77
C GLY A 123 54.09 14.86 -13.02
N ALA A 124 54.25 14.03 -11.99
CA ALA A 124 54.14 12.58 -12.09
C ALA A 124 52.68 12.09 -11.95
N CYS A 125 52.34 11.00 -12.63
CA CYS A 125 51.01 10.38 -12.57
C CYS A 125 50.89 9.47 -11.34
N LYS A 126 49.82 9.64 -10.56
CA LYS A 126 49.55 8.82 -9.37
C LYS A 126 49.18 7.39 -9.80
N GLN A 127 49.81 6.40 -9.18
CA GLN A 127 49.53 4.98 -9.41
C GLN A 127 48.61 4.41 -8.32
N VAL A 128 47.89 3.32 -8.64
CA VAL A 128 47.02 2.61 -7.69
C VAL A 128 47.90 1.82 -6.71
N ILE A 129 47.83 2.15 -5.42
CA ILE A 129 48.67 1.56 -4.36
C ILE A 129 47.89 0.51 -3.55
N GLY A 130 46.56 0.52 -3.60
CA GLY A 130 45.71 -0.45 -2.93
C GLY A 130 44.23 -0.24 -3.24
N GLU A 131 43.45 -1.28 -3.03
CA GLU A 131 42.01 -1.30 -3.29
C GLU A 131 41.27 -1.55 -1.98
N GLU A 132 40.30 -0.69 -1.66
CA GLU A 132 39.42 -0.85 -0.51
C GLU A 132 38.05 -1.32 -1.00
N THR A 133 37.73 -2.59 -0.76
CA THR A 133 36.47 -3.19 -1.20
C THR A 133 35.39 -2.99 -0.14
N SER A 134 34.28 -2.35 -0.51
CA SER A 134 33.10 -2.24 0.36
C SER A 134 31.88 -2.86 -0.34
N GLU A 135 31.30 -3.89 0.26
CA GLU A 135 30.11 -4.53 -0.29
C GLU A 135 28.83 -3.75 0.08
N GLN A 136 27.94 -3.59 -0.88
CA GLN A 136 26.60 -3.00 -0.74
C GLN A 136 25.58 -3.92 -1.41
N LEU A 137 24.45 -4.17 -0.75
CA LEU A 137 23.39 -5.01 -1.31
C LEU A 137 22.48 -4.16 -2.20
N GLU A 138 22.61 -4.25 -3.52
CA GLU A 138 21.64 -3.73 -4.47
C GLU A 138 20.60 -4.80 -4.86
N ILE A 139 19.36 -4.44 -5.18
CA ILE A 139 18.27 -5.31 -5.58
C ILE A 139 17.34 -4.45 -6.58
N ILE A 140 17.09 -4.82 -7.84
CA ILE A 140 16.39 -4.04 -8.92
C ILE A 140 14.96 -4.57 -9.29
N PRO A 141 13.81 -3.86 -9.28
CA PRO A 141 12.47 -4.51 -9.34
C PRO A 141 12.39 -5.52 -10.50
N MET A 142 12.24 -6.84 -10.31
CA MET A 142 11.83 -7.67 -9.15
C MET A 142 12.91 -8.02 -8.10
N GLN A 143 13.68 -7.03 -7.70
CA GLN A 143 14.71 -7.03 -6.66
C GLN A 143 14.64 -5.59 -5.98
N VAL A 144 14.78 -5.39 -4.66
CA VAL A 144 14.77 -4.07 -3.88
C VAL A 144 16.11 -3.41 -3.35
N ARG A 145 16.79 -2.43 -3.98
CA ARG A 145 18.23 -2.13 -3.73
C ARG A 145 18.49 -1.26 -2.54
N VAL A 146 19.61 -1.49 -1.87
CA VAL A 146 20.28 -0.45 -1.09
C VAL A 146 21.28 0.28 -1.99
N ILE A 147 20.95 1.52 -2.34
CA ILE A 147 21.91 2.47 -2.91
C ILE A 147 22.63 3.12 -1.72
N ARG A 148 23.90 2.77 -1.45
CA ARG A 148 24.70 3.44 -0.40
C ARG A 148 25.55 4.55 -1.03
N HIS A 149 25.13 5.79 -0.77
CA HIS A 149 25.87 6.99 -1.14
C HIS A 149 27.03 7.23 -0.17
N ILE A 150 28.27 7.12 -0.66
CA ILE A 150 29.48 7.41 0.11
C ILE A 150 29.93 8.83 -0.24
N ARG A 151 29.84 9.75 0.73
CA ARG A 151 30.34 11.11 0.59
C ARG A 151 31.79 11.16 1.07
N LYS A 152 32.70 11.56 0.19
CA LYS A 152 34.10 11.76 0.54
C LYS A 152 34.29 13.18 1.08
N THR A 153 35.04 13.29 2.16
CA THR A 153 35.44 14.56 2.76
C THR A 153 36.91 14.79 2.44
N TYR A 154 37.20 15.94 1.85
CA TYR A 154 38.53 16.33 1.42
C TYR A 154 39.05 17.44 2.33
N ALA A 155 40.30 17.34 2.76
CA ALA A 155 40.97 18.36 3.56
C ALA A 155 42.38 18.58 3.03
N CYS A 156 42.78 19.85 2.86
CA CYS A 156 44.14 20.20 2.50
C CYS A 156 45.03 20.16 3.76
N LYS A 157 46.01 19.26 3.80
CA LYS A 157 46.98 19.17 4.92
C LYS A 157 47.97 20.34 5.00
N ALA A 158 48.15 21.09 3.91
CA ALA A 158 49.11 22.21 3.86
C ALA A 158 48.48 23.57 4.23
N CYS A 159 47.16 23.68 4.17
CA CYS A 159 46.44 24.95 4.18
C CYS A 159 45.62 25.20 5.47
N GLU A 160 45.51 24.20 6.35
CA GLU A 160 44.59 24.15 7.52
C GLU A 160 43.14 24.59 7.24
N THR A 161 42.69 24.55 5.98
CA THR A 161 41.33 24.95 5.61
C THR A 161 40.32 23.90 6.06
N ALA A 162 39.11 24.37 6.43
CA ALA A 162 38.01 23.51 6.84
C ALA A 162 37.72 22.43 5.79
N ALA A 163 37.53 21.19 6.25
CA ALA A 163 37.31 20.05 5.38
C ALA A 163 35.99 20.20 4.61
N VAL A 164 36.02 19.97 3.29
CA VAL A 164 34.87 20.09 2.39
C VAL A 164 34.35 18.69 2.08
N THR A 165 33.05 18.47 2.27
CA THR A 165 32.43 17.17 2.01
C THR A 165 31.64 17.22 0.72
N ALA A 166 31.94 16.30 -0.21
CA ALA A 166 31.23 16.21 -1.49
C ALA A 166 29.72 16.09 -1.30
N ASP A 167 28.93 16.85 -2.05
CA ASP A 167 27.48 16.85 -1.93
C ASP A 167 26.84 15.62 -2.57
N LYS A 168 25.69 15.23 -2.03
CA LYS A 168 24.87 14.15 -2.58
C LYS A 168 23.88 14.73 -3.59
N PRO A 169 23.40 13.93 -4.56
CA PRO A 169 22.34 14.37 -5.47
C PRO A 169 21.12 14.86 -4.70
N ALA A 170 20.48 15.92 -5.21
CA ALA A 170 19.25 16.44 -4.65
C ALA A 170 18.15 15.35 -4.67
N GLN A 171 17.41 15.25 -3.57
CA GLN A 171 16.34 14.27 -3.40
C GLN A 171 15.02 15.00 -3.21
N LEU A 172 13.93 14.43 -3.72
CA LEU A 172 12.59 15.01 -3.61
C LEU A 172 12.16 15.21 -2.15
N ILE A 173 12.49 14.24 -1.30
CA ILE A 173 12.31 14.32 0.14
C ILE A 173 13.68 14.17 0.75
N GLU A 174 14.22 15.26 1.30
CA GLU A 174 15.54 15.23 1.91
C GLU A 174 15.62 14.18 3.02
N LYS A 175 16.69 13.38 3.00
CA LYS A 175 16.99 12.36 4.02
C LYS A 175 15.98 11.19 4.05
N SER A 176 15.05 11.13 3.10
CA SER A 176 14.15 9.99 2.94
C SER A 176 14.91 8.73 2.51
N LEU A 177 14.43 7.58 2.98
CA LEU A 177 14.89 6.26 2.54
C LEU A 177 14.30 5.87 1.17
N ALA A 178 13.25 6.56 0.71
CA ALA A 178 12.56 6.23 -0.53
C ALA A 178 13.24 6.92 -1.73
N SER A 179 13.70 6.12 -2.69
CA SER A 179 14.17 6.63 -3.98
C SER A 179 12.98 7.08 -4.86
N PRO A 180 13.22 7.89 -5.90
CA PRO A 180 12.18 8.26 -6.87
C PRO A 180 11.43 7.06 -7.46
N SER A 181 12.12 5.94 -7.67
CA SER A 181 11.51 4.69 -8.17
C SER A 181 10.61 4.02 -7.13
N VAL A 182 10.97 4.10 -5.84
CA VAL A 182 10.12 3.60 -4.73
C VAL A 182 8.90 4.49 -4.55
N LEU A 183 9.03 5.80 -4.69
CA LEU A 183 7.89 6.71 -4.65
C LEU A 183 6.97 6.50 -5.86
N ALA A 184 7.54 6.34 -7.06
CA ALA A 184 6.78 6.07 -8.27
C ALA A 184 5.96 4.78 -8.17
N ILE A 185 6.55 3.67 -7.71
CA ILE A 185 5.82 2.39 -7.58
C ILE A 185 4.72 2.47 -6.53
N LEU A 186 4.96 3.16 -5.40
CA LEU A 186 3.95 3.35 -4.37
C LEU A 186 2.78 4.18 -4.89
N LEU A 187 3.04 5.21 -5.69
CA LEU A 187 2.03 6.06 -6.29
C LEU A 187 1.25 5.35 -7.40
N THR A 188 1.90 4.62 -8.30
CA THR A 188 1.19 3.85 -9.34
C THR A 188 0.34 2.74 -8.76
N THR A 189 0.88 1.96 -7.83
CA THR A 189 0.13 0.88 -7.18
C THR A 189 -1.08 1.44 -6.42
N LYS A 190 -0.92 2.61 -5.79
CA LYS A 190 -1.97 3.26 -4.99
C LYS A 190 -3.06 3.92 -5.82
N TYR A 191 -2.72 4.55 -6.95
CA TYR A 191 -3.59 5.48 -7.67
C TYR A 191 -3.87 5.08 -9.12
N ALA A 192 -2.97 4.34 -9.79
CA ALA A 192 -3.12 3.94 -11.18
C ALA A 192 -3.70 2.53 -11.34
N ASP A 193 -3.18 1.57 -10.57
CA ASP A 193 -3.46 0.15 -10.77
C ASP A 193 -4.79 -0.31 -10.17
N GLY A 194 -5.36 0.47 -9.25
CA GLY A 194 -6.78 0.41 -8.86
C GLY A 194 -7.39 -0.98 -8.67
N ILE A 195 -6.64 -1.99 -8.23
CA ILE A 195 -6.96 -3.41 -8.45
C ILE A 195 -8.29 -3.80 -7.75
N PRO A 196 -9.39 -4.03 -8.48
CA PRO A 196 -10.66 -4.49 -7.92
C PRO A 196 -10.73 -6.03 -7.97
N LEU A 197 -11.19 -6.68 -6.89
CA LEU A 197 -11.11 -8.14 -6.71
C LEU A 197 -12.48 -8.82 -6.66
N TYR A 198 -12.82 -9.50 -7.75
CA TYR A 198 -13.86 -10.53 -7.77
C TYR A 198 -13.21 -11.83 -8.28
N ARG A 199 -13.12 -12.87 -7.42
CA ARG A 199 -12.46 -14.15 -7.72
C ARG A 199 -13.15 -15.35 -7.05
N PHE A 200 -12.77 -16.55 -7.48
CA PHE A 200 -13.46 -17.80 -7.08
C PHE A 200 -13.35 -18.08 -5.58
N GLU A 201 -12.30 -17.65 -4.90
CA GLU A 201 -12.16 -17.72 -3.44
C GLU A 201 -13.33 -17.09 -2.68
N ASN A 202 -13.76 -15.89 -3.06
CA ASN A 202 -14.89 -15.20 -2.44
C ASN A 202 -16.21 -15.91 -2.73
N ALA A 203 -16.38 -16.44 -3.94
CA ALA A 203 -17.55 -17.27 -4.26
C ALA A 203 -17.54 -18.55 -3.40
N ARG A 204 -16.39 -19.23 -3.31
CA ARG A 204 -16.19 -20.44 -2.50
C ARG A 204 -16.49 -20.18 -1.02
N HIS A 205 -15.97 -19.10 -0.44
CA HIS A 205 -16.22 -18.73 0.95
C HIS A 205 -17.71 -18.54 1.23
N LYS A 206 -18.42 -17.79 0.38
CA LYS A 206 -19.88 -17.62 0.53
C LYS A 206 -20.64 -18.94 0.44
N PHE A 207 -20.19 -19.89 -0.40
CA PHE A 207 -20.78 -21.23 -0.43
C PHE A 207 -20.44 -22.08 0.80
N VAL A 208 -19.25 -21.92 1.41
CA VAL A 208 -18.91 -22.56 2.69
C VAL A 208 -19.80 -22.03 3.82
N GLU A 209 -20.02 -20.71 3.89
CA GLU A 209 -20.97 -20.12 4.86
C GLU A 209 -22.40 -20.63 4.63
N ALA A 210 -22.83 -20.73 3.37
CA ALA A 210 -24.11 -21.32 3.02
C ALA A 210 -24.21 -22.83 3.39
N GLN A 211 -23.09 -23.56 3.42
CA GLN A 211 -23.04 -24.96 3.85
C GLN A 211 -23.19 -25.10 5.37
N LYS A 212 -22.60 -24.20 6.16
CA LYS A 212 -22.70 -24.23 7.63
C LYS A 212 -24.14 -24.11 8.15
N VAL A 213 -24.98 -23.36 7.43
CA VAL A 213 -26.40 -23.15 7.78
C VAL A 213 -27.31 -24.28 7.29
N GLN A 214 -26.79 -25.22 6.48
CA GLN A 214 -27.57 -26.35 6.00
C GLN A 214 -27.76 -27.44 7.07
N PRO A 215 -28.88 -28.19 7.04
CA PRO A 215 -29.10 -29.31 7.94
C PRO A 215 -27.97 -30.34 7.83
N LYS A 216 -27.36 -30.70 8.97
CA LYS A 216 -26.26 -31.67 9.04
C LYS A 216 -26.67 -33.02 8.41
N GLY A 217 -25.80 -33.57 7.56
CA GLY A 217 -25.96 -34.92 6.99
C GLY A 217 -26.73 -35.00 5.66
N LYS A 218 -27.09 -33.88 5.03
CA LYS A 218 -27.71 -33.87 3.68
C LYS A 218 -26.88 -33.06 2.70
N THR A 219 -26.62 -33.64 1.53
CA THR A 219 -26.04 -32.94 0.39
C THR A 219 -27.08 -31.94 -0.14
N GLY A 220 -26.78 -30.65 -0.07
CA GLY A 220 -27.62 -29.59 -0.58
C GLY A 220 -26.98 -28.81 -1.72
N ARG A 221 -27.61 -27.69 -2.07
CA ARG A 221 -27.23 -26.88 -3.23
C ARG A 221 -25.82 -26.27 -3.10
N ALA A 222 -25.39 -25.88 -1.89
CA ALA A 222 -24.02 -25.36 -1.73
C ALA A 222 -22.95 -26.44 -1.93
N ASP A 223 -23.23 -27.71 -1.57
CA ASP A 223 -22.28 -28.82 -1.77
C ASP A 223 -22.01 -29.07 -3.24
N VAL A 224 -23.03 -28.93 -4.10
CA VAL A 224 -22.90 -29.06 -5.55
C VAL A 224 -21.96 -27.98 -6.11
N ALA A 225 -22.18 -26.72 -5.71
CA ALA A 225 -21.31 -25.61 -6.12
C ALA A 225 -19.87 -25.79 -5.61
N LEU A 226 -19.70 -26.13 -4.33
CA LEU A 226 -18.39 -26.39 -3.73
C LEU A 226 -17.66 -27.55 -4.40
N SER A 227 -18.36 -28.62 -4.76
CA SER A 227 -17.77 -29.75 -5.49
C SER A 227 -17.19 -29.33 -6.83
N LEU A 228 -17.93 -28.54 -7.62
CA LEU A 228 -17.46 -28.02 -8.91
C LEU A 228 -16.28 -27.04 -8.73
N ILE A 229 -16.39 -26.11 -7.78
CA ILE A 229 -15.32 -25.16 -7.49
C ILE A 229 -14.05 -25.88 -7.03
N ASN A 230 -14.16 -26.86 -6.13
CA ASN A 230 -13.03 -27.64 -5.64
C ASN A 230 -12.35 -28.45 -6.76
N LYS A 231 -13.09 -28.91 -7.79
CA LYS A 231 -12.50 -29.55 -8.97
C LYS A 231 -11.66 -28.56 -9.79
N LEU A 232 -12.11 -27.31 -9.95
CA LEU A 232 -11.31 -26.26 -10.60
C LEU A 232 -9.99 -26.03 -9.85
N TYR A 233 -10.03 -25.96 -8.51
CA TYR A 233 -8.83 -25.89 -7.69
C TYR A 233 -7.94 -27.13 -7.77
N GLY A 234 -8.53 -28.32 -7.98
CA GLY A 234 -7.80 -29.54 -8.25
C GLY A 234 -6.93 -29.40 -9.51
N ILE A 235 -7.51 -28.90 -10.60
CA ILE A 235 -6.80 -28.66 -11.87
C ILE A 235 -5.66 -27.65 -11.67
N GLU A 236 -5.91 -26.54 -10.98
CA GLU A 236 -4.88 -25.51 -10.76
C GLU A 236 -3.71 -26.01 -9.91
N ARG A 237 -3.97 -26.94 -8.99
CA ARG A 237 -2.93 -27.59 -8.20
C ARG A 237 -2.10 -28.57 -9.03
N ASP A 238 -2.71 -29.28 -9.97
CA ASP A 238 -1.98 -30.13 -10.92
C ASP A 238 -1.08 -29.29 -11.84
N LEU A 239 -1.50 -28.06 -12.17
CA LEU A 239 -0.81 -27.12 -13.07
C LEU A 239 0.17 -26.16 -12.37
N LYS A 240 0.59 -26.48 -11.14
CA LYS A 240 1.45 -25.61 -10.33
C LYS A 240 2.76 -25.28 -11.02
N ASP A 241 3.39 -26.29 -11.64
CA ASP A 241 4.72 -26.19 -12.27
C ASP A 241 4.64 -26.10 -13.80
N ALA A 242 3.44 -26.08 -14.38
CA ALA A 242 3.19 -25.93 -15.80
C ALA A 242 3.55 -24.52 -16.31
N ASP A 243 3.96 -24.43 -17.57
CA ASP A 243 4.15 -23.14 -18.24
C ASP A 243 2.81 -22.46 -18.59
N HIS A 244 2.86 -21.23 -19.12
CA HIS A 244 1.65 -20.47 -19.42
C HIS A 244 0.83 -21.04 -20.59
N ASN A 245 1.46 -21.66 -21.58
CA ASN A 245 0.77 -22.23 -22.73
C ASN A 245 0.13 -23.56 -22.35
N GLU A 246 0.89 -24.43 -21.69
CA GLU A 246 0.39 -25.70 -21.15
C GLU A 246 -0.78 -25.45 -20.18
N ARG A 247 -0.66 -24.46 -19.28
CA ARG A 247 -1.74 -24.11 -18.36
C ARG A 247 -3.00 -23.65 -19.11
N LEU A 248 -2.84 -22.87 -20.18
CA LEU A 248 -3.97 -22.41 -20.99
C LEU A 248 -4.67 -23.59 -21.69
N ASP A 249 -3.90 -24.47 -22.33
CA ASP A 249 -4.42 -25.64 -23.03
C ASP A 249 -5.20 -26.56 -22.09
N VAL A 250 -4.63 -26.84 -20.91
CA VAL A 250 -5.28 -27.69 -19.92
C VAL A 250 -6.52 -27.02 -19.32
N ARG A 251 -6.55 -25.69 -19.16
CA ARG A 251 -7.76 -24.96 -18.73
C ARG A 251 -8.87 -25.05 -19.76
N GLN A 252 -8.57 -24.92 -21.05
CA GLN A 252 -9.56 -25.08 -22.12
C GLN A 252 -10.12 -26.51 -22.15
N GLN A 253 -9.29 -27.52 -21.88
CA GLN A 253 -9.71 -28.93 -21.89
C GLN A 253 -10.46 -29.37 -20.61
N ARG A 254 -10.00 -28.96 -19.43
CA ARG A 254 -10.49 -29.46 -18.13
C ARG A 254 -11.31 -28.44 -17.35
N SER A 255 -10.94 -27.16 -17.36
CA SER A 255 -11.59 -26.13 -16.55
C SER A 255 -12.85 -25.55 -17.23
N GLN A 256 -12.81 -25.29 -18.54
CA GLN A 256 -13.95 -24.82 -19.32
C GLN A 256 -15.21 -25.69 -19.13
N PRO A 257 -15.18 -27.04 -19.31
CA PRO A 257 -16.38 -27.86 -19.17
C PRO A 257 -16.94 -27.86 -17.74
N LEU A 258 -16.10 -27.66 -16.72
CA LEU A 258 -16.55 -27.52 -15.33
C LEU A 258 -17.19 -26.16 -15.07
N LEU A 259 -16.70 -25.10 -15.70
CA LEU A 259 -17.31 -23.78 -15.64
C LEU A 259 -18.67 -23.77 -16.36
N ASP A 260 -18.79 -24.45 -17.49
CA ASP A 260 -20.07 -24.60 -18.19
C ASP A 260 -21.10 -25.35 -17.33
N GLN A 261 -20.68 -26.43 -16.66
CA GLN A 261 -21.51 -27.14 -15.68
C GLN A 261 -21.92 -26.24 -14.51
N LEU A 262 -20.99 -25.45 -13.97
CA LEU A 262 -21.27 -24.53 -12.88
C LEU A 262 -22.22 -23.41 -13.33
N LYS A 263 -22.10 -22.93 -14.57
CA LYS A 263 -23.00 -21.92 -15.15
C LYS A 263 -24.42 -22.45 -15.33
N ALA A 264 -24.55 -23.65 -15.91
CA ALA A 264 -25.86 -24.29 -16.07
C ALA A 264 -26.53 -24.54 -14.70
N TRP A 265 -25.76 -24.98 -13.71
CA TRP A 265 -26.24 -25.12 -12.34
C TRP A 265 -26.68 -23.78 -11.73
N LEU A 266 -25.88 -22.73 -11.94
CA LEU A 266 -26.14 -21.38 -11.44
C LEU A 266 -27.44 -20.80 -12.00
N ASP A 267 -27.62 -20.89 -13.32
CA ASP A 267 -28.81 -20.35 -14.01
C ASP A 267 -30.09 -21.08 -13.60
N LYS A 268 -30.01 -22.38 -13.32
CA LYS A 268 -31.12 -23.16 -12.78
C LYS A 268 -31.43 -22.81 -11.32
N THR A 269 -30.40 -22.53 -10.53
CA THR A 269 -30.50 -22.38 -9.08
C THR A 269 -30.89 -20.97 -8.65
N GLN A 270 -30.40 -19.94 -9.35
CA GLN A 270 -30.66 -18.53 -9.03
C GLN A 270 -32.14 -18.16 -8.86
N PRO A 271 -33.08 -18.56 -9.75
CA PRO A 271 -34.50 -18.22 -9.58
C PRO A 271 -35.18 -18.99 -8.43
N GLN A 272 -34.56 -20.05 -7.91
CA GLN A 272 -35.14 -20.93 -6.88
C GLN A 272 -34.74 -20.57 -5.45
N VAL A 273 -33.83 -19.60 -5.28
CA VAL A 273 -33.24 -19.28 -3.97
C VAL A 273 -33.58 -17.84 -3.58
N ALA A 274 -34.10 -17.68 -2.36
CA ALA A 274 -34.38 -16.36 -1.81
C ALA A 274 -33.08 -15.59 -1.53
N GLY A 275 -32.96 -14.39 -2.10
CA GLY A 275 -31.72 -13.60 -2.09
C GLY A 275 -31.19 -13.22 -0.71
N GLN A 276 -32.04 -13.16 0.32
CA GLN A 276 -31.65 -12.81 1.69
C GLN A 276 -31.00 -13.99 2.45
N THR A 277 -31.16 -15.22 1.98
CA THR A 277 -30.56 -16.41 2.61
C THR A 277 -29.05 -16.47 2.34
N ALA A 278 -28.28 -17.15 3.19
CA ALA A 278 -26.84 -17.36 2.98
C ALA A 278 -26.54 -17.98 1.60
N LEU A 279 -27.35 -18.97 1.18
CA LEU A 279 -27.27 -19.55 -0.16
C LEU A 279 -27.62 -18.55 -1.27
N GLY A 280 -28.64 -17.71 -1.07
CA GLY A 280 -29.03 -16.68 -2.04
C GLY A 280 -27.95 -15.63 -2.24
N LYS A 281 -27.32 -15.18 -1.16
CA LYS A 281 -26.15 -14.28 -1.20
C LYS A 281 -25.00 -14.90 -1.98
N ALA A 282 -24.69 -16.18 -1.77
CA ALA A 282 -23.63 -16.89 -2.48
C ALA A 282 -23.93 -17.03 -3.99
N VAL A 283 -25.15 -17.45 -4.33
CA VAL A 283 -25.61 -17.63 -5.72
C VAL A 283 -25.64 -16.30 -6.47
N ASN A 284 -26.17 -15.24 -5.86
CA ASN A 284 -26.20 -13.91 -6.47
C ASN A 284 -24.79 -13.34 -6.66
N TYR A 285 -23.88 -13.56 -5.70
CA TYR A 285 -22.49 -13.16 -5.87
C TYR A 285 -21.82 -13.88 -7.05
N LEU A 286 -22.02 -15.19 -7.17
CA LEU A 286 -21.49 -15.98 -8.27
C LEU A 286 -22.07 -15.50 -9.62
N ALA A 287 -23.37 -15.19 -9.68
CA ALA A 287 -24.04 -14.69 -10.89
C ALA A 287 -23.55 -13.30 -11.32
N SER A 288 -23.57 -12.32 -10.41
CA SER A 288 -23.18 -10.94 -10.70
C SER A 288 -21.73 -10.80 -11.13
N ASN A 289 -20.87 -11.74 -10.70
CA ASN A 289 -19.44 -11.71 -11.00
C ASN A 289 -19.02 -12.73 -12.07
N TRP A 290 -19.95 -13.49 -12.66
CA TRP A 290 -19.64 -14.62 -13.54
C TRP A 290 -18.65 -14.27 -14.66
N SER A 291 -18.93 -13.19 -15.40
CA SER A 291 -18.09 -12.74 -16.52
C SER A 291 -16.66 -12.41 -16.11
N ARG A 292 -16.44 -12.03 -14.85
CA ARG A 292 -15.11 -11.72 -14.29
C ARG A 292 -14.42 -12.97 -13.78
N LEU A 293 -15.18 -13.87 -13.15
CA LEU A 293 -14.68 -15.10 -12.53
C LEU A 293 -14.14 -16.09 -13.56
N VAL A 294 -14.74 -16.17 -14.75
CA VAL A 294 -14.30 -17.12 -15.79
C VAL A 294 -13.03 -16.68 -16.52
N ARG A 295 -12.63 -15.40 -16.44
CA ARG A 295 -11.54 -14.85 -17.26
C ARG A 295 -10.19 -15.51 -17.04
N TYR A 296 -9.96 -16.18 -15.91
CA TYR A 296 -8.67 -16.85 -15.67
C TYR A 296 -8.37 -17.95 -16.71
N ILE A 297 -9.37 -18.47 -17.41
CA ILE A 297 -9.19 -19.44 -18.51
C ILE A 297 -8.81 -18.78 -19.85
N GLU A 298 -8.88 -17.45 -19.96
CA GLU A 298 -8.50 -16.72 -21.17
C GLU A 298 -6.97 -16.62 -21.34
N GLY A 299 -6.20 -16.84 -20.26
CA GLY A 299 -4.74 -16.78 -20.33
C GLY A 299 -4.06 -17.54 -19.19
N GLY A 300 -3.06 -18.36 -19.50
CA GLY A 300 -2.37 -19.19 -18.50
C GLY A 300 -1.54 -18.42 -17.47
N HIS A 301 -1.25 -17.15 -17.69
CA HIS A 301 -0.61 -16.25 -16.72
C HIS A 301 -1.58 -15.71 -15.66
N LEU A 302 -2.89 -15.85 -15.88
CA LEU A 302 -3.91 -15.40 -14.93
C LEU A 302 -4.09 -16.44 -13.84
N PRO A 303 -3.89 -16.12 -12.55
CA PRO A 303 -4.16 -17.07 -11.46
C PRO A 303 -5.65 -17.13 -11.15
N ILE A 304 -6.16 -18.31 -10.75
CA ILE A 304 -7.57 -18.50 -10.35
C ILE A 304 -7.97 -17.59 -9.16
N ASP A 305 -7.02 -17.33 -8.25
CA ASP A 305 -7.21 -16.50 -7.04
C ASP A 305 -6.21 -15.35 -6.94
N ASN A 306 -6.55 -14.38 -6.10
CA ASN A 306 -5.76 -13.18 -5.91
C ASN A 306 -4.86 -13.25 -4.69
N ASN A 307 -4.78 -14.37 -3.99
CA ASN A 307 -4.06 -14.50 -2.73
C ASN A 307 -2.67 -13.85 -2.71
N ARG A 308 -1.93 -13.88 -3.82
CA ARG A 308 -0.64 -13.17 -3.94
C ARG A 308 -0.78 -11.65 -3.92
N ALA A 309 -1.73 -11.09 -4.66
CA ALA A 309 -1.97 -9.65 -4.66
C ALA A 309 -2.75 -9.18 -3.43
N GLU A 310 -3.63 -10.02 -2.84
CA GLU A 310 -4.25 -9.75 -1.53
C GLU A 310 -3.20 -9.70 -0.42
N ASN A 311 -2.30 -10.67 -0.35
CA ASN A 311 -1.20 -10.63 0.64
C ASN A 311 -0.23 -9.48 0.38
N ALA A 312 0.00 -9.09 -0.88
CA ALA A 312 0.83 -7.94 -1.22
C ALA A 312 0.16 -6.59 -0.86
N ILE A 313 -1.17 -6.48 -1.00
CA ILE A 313 -1.94 -5.27 -0.68
C ILE A 313 -2.40 -5.25 0.79
N ARG A 314 -2.37 -6.38 1.51
CA ARG A 314 -2.80 -6.49 2.91
C ARG A 314 -2.09 -5.49 3.83
N PRO A 315 -0.76 -5.27 3.76
CA PRO A 315 -0.10 -4.19 4.51
C PRO A 315 -0.64 -2.79 4.17
N PHE A 316 -1.07 -2.58 2.93
CA PHE A 316 -1.63 -1.32 2.44
C PHE A 316 -3.09 -1.13 2.85
N VAL A 317 -3.92 -2.18 2.89
CA VAL A 317 -5.32 -2.13 3.37
C VAL A 317 -5.36 -1.93 4.89
N ILE A 318 -4.48 -2.62 5.63
CA ILE A 318 -4.27 -2.39 7.06
C ILE A 318 -3.74 -0.96 7.28
N GLY A 319 -2.81 -0.51 6.44
CA GLY A 319 -2.37 0.88 6.37
C GLY A 319 -3.52 1.85 6.13
N ARG A 320 -4.43 1.57 5.19
CA ARG A 320 -5.59 2.41 4.84
C ARG A 320 -6.58 2.55 6.00
N LYS A 321 -6.78 1.51 6.82
CA LYS A 321 -7.53 1.60 8.10
C LYS A 321 -6.80 2.51 9.11
N ASN A 322 -5.47 2.47 9.14
CA ASN A 322 -4.62 3.40 9.91
C ASN A 322 -4.53 4.80 9.27
N TRP A 323 -4.89 4.97 7.99
CA TRP A 323 -4.85 6.21 7.22
C TRP A 323 -6.24 6.78 6.90
N LEU A 324 -7.31 6.24 7.51
CA LEU A 324 -8.65 6.83 7.44
C LEU A 324 -8.69 8.27 7.95
N PHE A 325 -7.60 8.70 8.60
CA PHE A 325 -7.27 10.06 8.96
C PHE A 325 -6.43 10.77 7.88
N SER A 326 -7.00 10.95 6.68
CA SER A 326 -6.75 12.24 6.02
C SER A 326 -7.59 13.29 6.75
N ASP A 327 -7.23 13.56 8.00
CA ASP A 327 -7.97 14.37 8.99
C ASP A 327 -7.93 15.88 8.68
N THR A 328 -7.44 16.23 7.48
CA THR A 328 -7.20 17.62 7.07
C THR A 328 -7.52 17.82 5.59
N PRO A 329 -8.10 18.98 5.20
CA PRO A 329 -8.31 19.36 3.81
C PRO A 329 -7.04 19.24 2.95
N LYS A 330 -5.87 19.45 3.55
CA LYS A 330 -4.56 19.30 2.89
C LYS A 330 -4.31 17.87 2.37
N GLY A 331 -4.70 16.84 3.12
CA GLY A 331 -4.53 15.43 2.72
C GLY A 331 -5.44 15.03 1.55
N ALA A 332 -6.68 15.54 1.55
CA ALA A 332 -7.62 15.36 0.45
C ALA A 332 -7.15 16.06 -0.84
N THR A 333 -6.72 17.33 -0.72
CA THR A 333 -6.16 18.09 -1.85
C THR A 333 -4.91 17.43 -2.43
N ALA A 334 -3.98 16.97 -1.59
CA ALA A 334 -2.79 16.27 -2.05
C ALA A 334 -3.13 14.97 -2.81
N SER A 335 -4.12 14.22 -2.33
CA SER A 335 -4.58 13.01 -3.02
C SER A 335 -5.24 13.33 -4.37
N ALA A 336 -6.08 14.37 -4.44
CA ALA A 336 -6.71 14.80 -5.68
C ALA A 336 -5.67 15.26 -6.73
N GLN A 337 -4.63 16.00 -6.30
CA GLN A 337 -3.54 16.42 -7.18
C GLN A 337 -2.80 15.23 -7.78
N ILE A 338 -2.47 14.22 -6.98
CA ILE A 338 -1.79 13.00 -7.46
C ILE A 338 -2.66 12.22 -8.44
N TYR A 339 -3.96 12.07 -8.17
CA TYR A 339 -4.91 11.44 -9.10
C TYR A 339 -4.96 12.18 -10.44
N SER A 340 -5.12 13.51 -10.42
CA SER A 340 -5.17 14.32 -11.65
C SER A 340 -3.90 14.19 -12.48
N LEU A 341 -2.73 14.15 -11.85
CA LEU A 341 -1.45 13.97 -12.54
C LEU A 341 -1.33 12.60 -13.23
N ILE A 342 -1.77 11.54 -12.55
CA ILE A 342 -1.73 10.17 -13.09
C ILE A 342 -2.72 10.00 -14.24
N GLU A 343 -3.94 10.52 -14.11
CA GLU A 343 -4.94 10.43 -15.19
C GLU A 343 -4.54 11.30 -16.39
N THR A 344 -3.88 12.44 -16.16
CA THR A 344 -3.31 13.26 -17.25
C THR A 344 -2.18 12.51 -17.96
N ALA A 345 -1.29 11.82 -17.24
CA ALA A 345 -0.23 11.01 -17.84
C ALA A 345 -0.80 9.89 -18.72
N LYS A 346 -1.81 9.16 -18.21
CA LYS A 346 -2.53 8.12 -18.98
C LYS A 346 -3.20 8.68 -20.23
N ALA A 347 -3.88 9.84 -20.13
CA ALA A 347 -4.56 10.47 -21.26
C ALA A 347 -3.58 10.89 -22.38
N ASN A 348 -2.32 11.13 -22.04
CA ASN A 348 -1.23 11.43 -22.97
C ASN A 348 -0.46 10.18 -23.45
N GLY A 349 -0.99 8.98 -23.20
CA GLY A 349 -0.40 7.71 -23.61
C GLY A 349 0.87 7.32 -22.86
N GLN A 350 1.12 7.93 -21.70
CA GLN A 350 2.32 7.67 -20.90
C GLN A 350 2.09 6.56 -19.88
N GLU A 351 3.07 5.66 -19.75
CA GLU A 351 3.06 4.64 -18.70
C GLU A 351 3.26 5.32 -17.33
N PRO A 352 2.30 5.22 -16.39
CA PRO A 352 2.30 6.00 -15.15
C PRO A 352 3.55 5.83 -14.29
N TYR A 353 4.15 4.64 -14.23
CA TYR A 353 5.31 4.37 -13.38
C TYR A 353 6.57 5.02 -13.96
N ALA A 354 6.83 4.81 -15.26
CA ALA A 354 7.94 5.42 -15.98
C ALA A 354 7.85 6.95 -15.94
N TRP A 355 6.65 7.49 -16.16
CA TRP A 355 6.38 8.93 -16.11
C TRP A 355 6.62 9.52 -14.71
N LEU A 356 6.05 8.91 -13.67
CA LEU A 356 6.24 9.37 -12.28
C LEU A 356 7.71 9.28 -11.88
N ARG A 357 8.39 8.17 -12.19
CA ARG A 357 9.81 8.01 -11.86
C ARG A 357 10.64 9.13 -12.50
N HIS A 358 10.43 9.40 -13.79
CA HIS A 358 11.14 10.43 -14.53
C HIS A 358 10.98 11.82 -13.91
N ILE A 359 9.75 12.16 -13.52
CA ILE A 359 9.41 13.45 -12.91
C ILE A 359 10.03 13.57 -11.51
N LEU A 360 9.89 12.54 -10.67
CA LEU A 360 10.40 12.55 -9.30
C LEU A 360 11.93 12.57 -9.23
N GLU A 361 12.63 12.14 -10.29
CA GLU A 361 14.10 12.26 -10.43
C GLU A 361 14.54 13.69 -10.79
N ARG A 362 13.74 14.45 -11.56
CA ARG A 362 14.10 15.77 -12.10
C ARG A 362 13.56 16.95 -11.29
N LEU A 363 12.45 16.76 -10.60
CA LEU A 363 11.85 17.75 -9.70
C LEU A 363 12.84 18.38 -8.71
N PRO A 364 13.76 17.63 -8.06
CA PRO A 364 14.69 18.21 -7.08
C PRO A 364 15.75 19.13 -7.70
N THR A 365 15.94 19.04 -9.02
CA THR A 365 16.93 19.84 -9.77
C THR A 365 16.29 21.01 -10.54
N ALA A 366 14.95 21.09 -10.56
CA ALA A 366 14.23 22.15 -11.27
C ALA A 366 14.23 23.45 -10.45
N SER A 367 14.62 24.55 -11.09
CA SER A 367 14.77 25.86 -10.44
C SER A 367 14.01 26.99 -11.16
N SER A 368 13.58 26.75 -12.39
CA SER A 368 12.81 27.68 -13.25
C SER A 368 11.50 27.08 -13.72
N VAL A 369 10.58 27.92 -14.21
CA VAL A 369 9.30 27.46 -14.80
C VAL A 369 9.58 26.61 -16.05
N GLU A 370 10.57 26.99 -16.86
CA GLU A 370 10.98 26.21 -18.02
C GLU A 370 11.50 24.81 -17.64
N ASP A 371 12.16 24.64 -16.49
CA ASP A 371 12.61 23.32 -16.01
C ASP A 371 11.44 22.40 -15.67
N TYR A 372 10.37 22.94 -15.08
CA TYR A 372 9.16 22.17 -14.76
C TYR A 372 8.37 21.78 -16.02
N GLU A 373 8.31 22.66 -17.02
CA GLU A 373 7.72 22.37 -18.32
C GLU A 373 8.53 21.33 -19.08
N ALA A 374 9.86 21.44 -19.09
CA ALA A 374 10.75 20.47 -19.73
C ALA A 374 10.67 19.07 -19.08
N ALA A 375 10.47 19.00 -17.77
CA ALA A 375 10.30 17.74 -17.05
C ALA A 375 8.97 17.03 -17.34
N THR A 376 7.95 17.77 -17.82
CA THR A 376 6.60 17.23 -18.11
C THR A 376 6.38 16.94 -19.59
N HIS A 377 7.09 17.62 -20.51
CA HIS A 377 6.85 17.55 -21.96
C HIS A 377 7.56 16.39 -22.70
N ARG A 378 8.48 15.67 -22.06
CA ARG A 378 9.47 14.80 -22.75
C ARG A 378 9.25 13.29 -22.62
N VAL A 379 8.02 12.82 -22.53
CA VAL A 379 7.74 11.36 -22.47
C VAL A 379 7.23 10.81 -23.82
N GLN A 380 7.02 11.65 -24.83
CA GLN A 380 6.66 11.21 -26.20
C GLN A 380 7.79 10.56 -27.01
N GLN A 381 9.07 10.70 -26.64
CA GLN A 381 10.20 10.23 -27.46
C GLN A 381 10.88 8.95 -26.97
N ALA A 382 10.56 8.44 -25.78
CA ALA A 382 11.26 7.28 -25.19
C ALA A 382 10.60 5.92 -25.49
N ILE A 383 9.50 5.87 -26.25
CA ILE A 383 8.76 4.64 -26.58
C ILE A 383 9.07 4.16 -28.04
N ALA A 384 9.97 4.86 -28.75
CA ALA A 384 10.36 4.53 -30.14
C ALA A 384 11.75 3.85 -30.28
N LEU A 385 12.27 3.26 -29.20
CA LEU A 385 13.41 2.34 -29.17
C LEU A 385 13.05 1.17 -28.26
#